data_AF-A0A836RVS5-F1
#
_entry.id   AF-A0A836RVS5-F1
#
_cell.length_a   1.000
_cell.length_b   1.000
_cell.length_c   1.000
_cell.angle_alpha   90.00
_cell.angle_beta   90.00
_cell.angle_gamma   90.00
#
_symmetry.space_group_name_H-M   'P 1'
#
loop_
_entity.id
_entity.type
_entity.pdbx_description
1 polymer ?
#
loop_
_entity_poly.entity_id
_entity_poly.type
_entity_poly.pdbx_seq_one_letter_code
_entity_poly.pdbx_strand_id
1 'polypeptide(L)' 'NILTAKLNLRPDVVRVVPEINAVIVYDRIKISEAGVEGSGSLAQRIYEIYNEYIESKRRGGS' A
#
# COMPACT_ATOMS: atom_id res chain seq x y z
N ASN A 1 -4.02 -0.11 -10.17
CA ASN A 1 -3.40 -0.21 -8.83
C ASN A 1 -3.58 1.13 -8.12
N ILE A 2 -4.27 1.20 -6.97
CA ILE A 2 -4.64 2.48 -6.32
C ILE A 2 -3.41 3.28 -5.85
N LEU A 3 -2.34 2.55 -5.49
CA LEU A 3 -1.09 3.11 -5.01
C LEU A 3 -0.36 3.92 -6.10
N THR A 4 -0.30 3.42 -7.33
CA THR A 4 0.39 4.11 -8.43
C THR A 4 -0.31 5.42 -8.81
N ALA A 5 -1.65 5.42 -8.78
CA ALA A 5 -2.44 6.61 -9.12
C ALA A 5 -2.43 7.68 -8.02
N LYS A 6 -2.58 7.29 -6.74
CA LYS A 6 -2.62 8.26 -5.63
C LYS A 6 -1.24 8.83 -5.26
N LEU A 7 -0.16 8.07 -5.46
CA LEU A 7 1.19 8.46 -5.03
C LEU A 7 2.11 8.85 -6.20
N ASN A 8 1.59 8.87 -7.43
CA ASN A 8 2.35 9.14 -8.65
C ASN A 8 3.65 8.30 -8.73
N LEU A 9 3.55 7.04 -8.32
CA LEU A 9 4.67 6.11 -8.30
C LEU A 9 4.90 5.55 -9.69
N ARG A 10 6.18 5.36 -10.04
CA ARG A 10 6.55 4.62 -11.25
C ARG A 10 6.09 3.16 -11.10
N PRO A 11 5.57 2.53 -12.17
CA PRO A 11 5.14 1.13 -12.09
C PRO A 11 6.30 0.18 -11.76
N ASP A 12 7.50 0.48 -12.25
CA ASP A 12 8.73 -0.30 -12.01
C ASP A 12 9.09 -0.40 -10.52
N VAL A 13 8.71 0.60 -9.72
CA VAL A 13 9.03 0.62 -8.29
C VAL A 13 7.97 -0.09 -7.45
N VAL A 14 6.91 -0.62 -8.07
CA VAL A 14 5.81 -1.31 -7.39
C VAL A 14 5.76 -2.76 -7.87
N ARG A 15 6.11 -3.69 -6.98
CA ARG A 15 6.10 -5.13 -7.26
C ARG A 15 5.00 -5.80 -6.45
N VAL A 16 4.10 -6.48 -7.13
CA VAL A 16 3.12 -7.33 -6.45
C VAL A 16 3.75 -8.72 -6.27
N VAL A 17 3.76 -9.20 -5.04
CA VAL A 17 4.29 -10.50 -4.65
C VAL A 17 3.12 -11.37 -4.18
N PRO A 18 2.45 -12.07 -5.11
CA PRO A 18 1.22 -12.80 -4.82
C PRO A 18 1.46 -13.99 -3.88
N GLU A 19 2.68 -14.55 -3.85
CA GLU A 19 3.02 -15.70 -3.00
C GLU A 19 2.87 -15.41 -1.49
N ILE A 20 2.98 -14.14 -1.09
CA ILE A 20 2.84 -13.67 0.28
C ILE A 20 1.73 -12.62 0.45
N ASN A 21 0.86 -12.45 -0.57
CA ASN A 21 -0.18 -11.42 -0.61
C ASN A 21 0.33 -10.02 -0.22
N ALA A 22 1.49 -9.64 -0.75
CA ALA A 22 2.12 -8.38 -0.42
C ALA A 22 2.45 -7.55 -1.67
N VAL A 23 2.55 -6.24 -1.48
CA VAL A 23 3.05 -5.29 -2.47
C VAL A 23 4.32 -4.67 -1.91
N ILE A 24 5.41 -4.77 -2.66
CA ILE A 24 6.70 -4.18 -2.32
C ILE A 24 6.89 -2.91 -3.14
N VAL A 25 7.18 -1.80 -2.47
CA VAL A 25 7.45 -0.51 -3.08
C VAL A 25 8.91 -0.12 -2.82
N TYR A 26 9.66 0.23 -3.88
CA TYR A 26 11.08 0.58 -3.85
C TYR A 26 11.99 -0.46 -3.17
N ASP A 27 11.56 -1.73 -3.08
CA ASP A 27 12.23 -2.81 -2.34
C ASP A 27 12.42 -2.54 -0.83
N ARG A 28 11.74 -1.50 -0.31
CA ARG A 28 11.95 -0.99 1.06
C ARG A 28 10.69 -0.90 1.88
N ILE A 29 9.53 -0.83 1.23
CA ILE A 29 8.24 -0.72 1.88
C ILE A 29 7.42 -1.93 1.48
N LYS A 30 6.96 -2.70 2.46
CA LYS A 30 6.10 -3.86 2.26
C LYS A 30 4.70 -3.52 2.74
N ILE A 31 3.72 -3.80 1.89
CA ILE A 31 2.31 -3.57 2.15
C ILE A 31 1.64 -4.94 2.11
N SER A 32 0.99 -5.34 3.19
CA SER A 32 0.27 -6.60 3.29
C SER A 32 -1.03 -6.40 4.05
N GLU A 33 -1.85 -7.43 4.17
CA GLU A 33 -3.07 -7.38 4.98
C GLU A 33 -2.81 -7.09 6.47
N ALA A 34 -1.61 -7.44 6.96
CA ALA A 34 -1.17 -7.11 8.31
C ALA A 34 -0.87 -5.60 8.50
N GLY A 35 -0.66 -4.86 7.41
CA GLY A 35 -0.35 -3.43 7.43
C GLY A 35 0.83 -3.05 6.53
N VAL A 36 1.41 -1.89 6.83
CA VAL A 36 2.50 -1.28 6.07
C VAL A 36 3.78 -1.33 6.91
N GLU A 37 4.78 -2.03 6.42
CA GLU A 37 6.12 -2.15 7.00
C GLU A 37 7.10 -1.28 6.20
N GLY A 38 7.81 -0.38 6.86
CA GLY A 38 8.75 0.53 6.21
C GLY A 38 8.99 1.79 7.04
N SER A 39 9.77 2.72 6.50
CA SER A 39 10.07 3.99 7.19
C SER A 39 10.20 5.15 6.20
N GLY A 40 10.01 6.37 6.72
CA GLY A 40 10.09 7.61 5.95
C GLY A 40 8.73 8.16 5.50
N SER A 41 8.77 9.34 4.86
CA SER A 41 7.57 10.08 4.45
C SER A 41 6.67 9.31 3.48
N LEU A 42 7.26 8.51 2.58
CA LEU A 42 6.49 7.66 1.67
C LEU A 42 5.75 6.54 2.39
N ALA A 43 6.39 5.89 3.37
CA ALA A 43 5.75 4.84 4.16
C ALA A 43 4.56 5.40 4.95
N GLN A 44 4.72 6.59 5.53
CA GLN A 44 3.63 7.30 6.21
C GLN A 44 2.45 7.56 5.25
N ARG A 45 2.71 8.07 4.05
CA ARG A 45 1.67 8.31 3.04
C ARG A 45 0.95 7.04 2.60
N ILE A 46 1.71 5.96 2.39
CA ILE A 46 1.13 4.64 2.05
C ILE A 46 0.24 4.14 3.17
N TYR A 47 0.67 4.29 4.43
CA TYR A 47 -0.10 3.92 5.61
C TYR A 47 -1.42 4.71 5.71
N GLU A 48 -1.41 6.02 5.45
CA GLU A 48 -2.63 6.84 5.41
C GLU A 48 -3.62 6.33 4.36
N ILE A 49 -3.14 6.05 3.13
CA ILE A 49 -3.98 5.52 2.04
C ILE A 49 -4.51 4.11 2.37
N TYR A 50 -3.67 3.28 2.97
CA TYR A 50 -4.06 1.93 3.40
C TYR A 50 -5.20 1.98 4.42
N ASN A 51 -5.06 2.82 5.46
CA ASN A 51 -6.11 2.97 6.46
C ASN A 51 -7.40 3.53 5.87
N GLU A 52 -7.33 4.56 5.02
CA GLU A 52 -8.50 5.10 4.32
C GLU A 52 -9.23 4.00 3.53
N TYR A 53 -8.47 3.14 2.83
CA TYR A 53 -9.02 2.02 2.08
C TYR A 53 -9.71 0.98 2.98
N ILE A 54 -9.06 0.57 4.07
CA ILE A 54 -9.61 -0.40 5.03
C ILE A 54 -10.85 0.16 5.73
N GLU A 55 -10.82 1.43 6.16
CA GLU A 55 -11.96 2.10 6.76
C GLU A 55 -13.13 2.23 5.77
N SER A 56 -12.85 2.59 4.52
CA SER A 56 -13.86 2.66 3.46
C SER A 56 -14.47 1.28 3.18
N LYS A 57 -13.65 0.23 3.10
CA LYS A 57 -14.11 -1.16 2.98
C LYS A 57 -14.97 -1.61 4.17
N ARG A 58 -14.66 -1.14 5.38
CA ARG A 58 -15.42 -1.45 6.59
C ARG A 58 -16.74 -0.67 6.69
N ARG A 59 -16.79 0.58 6.22
CA ARG A 59 -18.03 1.41 6.21
C ARG A 59 -18.95 1.13 5.02
N GLY A 60 -18.42 0.64 3.90
CA GLY A 60 -19.19 0.28 2.70
C GLY A 60 -19.78 -1.12 2.72
N GLY A 61 -19.59 -1.88 3.81
CA GLY A 61 -20.28 -3.14 4.07
C GLY A 61 -21.53 -2.88 4.90
N SER A 62 -22.56 -2.27 4.32
CA SER A 62 -23.92 -2.17 4.87
C SER A 62 -24.92 -2.13 3.73
#